data_AF-A0A945CU05-F1
#
_entry.id   AF-A0A945CU05-F1
#
_cell.length_a   1.000
_cell.length_b   1.000
_cell.length_c   1.000
_cell.angle_alpha   90.00
_cell.angle_beta   90.00
_cell.angle_gamma   90.00
#
_symmetry.space_group_name_H-M   'P 1'
#
loop_
_entity.id
_entity.type
_entity.pdbx_description
1 polymer ?
#
loop_
_entity_poly.entity_id
_entity_poly.type
_entity_poly.pdbx_seq_one_letter_code
_entity_poly.pdbx_strand_id
1 'polypeptide(L)'
;LAAAGGAPFCSAGTPYAADALSNQEKPWLALLEEGALGEADPEEEPLGYMVQPEWRELLEQAVAAGKGAHWSAWLHLGVMRYYAEDFAGAKQAWEESLAACETPWARRNLAVLAREEERTEEAGDLYVAAVRQRSNLFPLAVECGRFLLEAERAQDWLDLVEQSLVEPVRSAGRIRLLEGQAALAVGDFDRVEKILSENLVIDDLREGERSLSHLWFEFHEKKLSTEEGIPIDDALKERVKKEFPVPEHLDFRMSND
;
A
#
# COMPACT_ATOMS: atom_id res chain seq x y z
N LEU A 1 14.10 28.81 -3.44
CA LEU A 1 13.98 29.81 -4.53
C LEU A 1 13.24 31.02 -4.01
N ALA A 2 13.66 32.22 -4.40
CA ALA A 2 12.96 33.46 -4.09
C ALA A 2 12.35 34.00 -5.38
N ALA A 3 11.06 33.75 -5.60
CA ALA A 3 10.28 34.50 -6.57
C ALA A 3 9.68 35.70 -5.84
N ALA A 4 10.07 36.92 -6.24
CA ALA A 4 9.53 38.26 -5.91
C ALA A 4 10.59 39.31 -5.55
N GLY A 5 11.74 39.37 -6.26
CA GLY A 5 12.66 40.51 -6.19
C GLY A 5 13.30 40.81 -4.81
N GLY A 6 13.11 39.94 -3.81
CA GLY A 6 13.78 40.01 -2.52
C GLY A 6 15.18 39.40 -2.60
N ALA A 7 16.11 39.92 -1.79
CA ALA A 7 17.44 39.36 -1.67
C ALA A 7 17.36 37.86 -1.27
N PRO A 8 18.17 36.98 -1.88
CA PRO A 8 18.11 35.55 -1.59
C PRO A 8 18.42 35.28 -0.11
N PHE A 9 17.64 34.41 0.52
CA PHE A 9 17.82 33.95 1.91
C PHE A 9 19.06 33.06 2.12
N CYS A 10 19.86 32.82 1.08
CA CYS A 10 21.04 31.97 1.18
C CYS A 10 22.26 32.78 1.61
N SER A 11 22.90 32.36 2.70
CA SER A 11 24.25 32.82 3.02
C SER A 11 25.22 32.36 1.92
N ALA A 12 26.31 33.09 1.72
CA ALA A 12 27.34 32.79 0.70
C ALA A 12 28.01 31.41 0.83
N GLY A 13 27.63 30.59 1.83
CA GLY A 13 28.22 29.28 2.12
C GLY A 13 27.55 28.08 1.46
N THR A 14 26.35 28.21 0.88
CA THR A 14 25.65 27.11 0.17
C THR A 14 24.77 27.65 -0.97
N PRO A 15 25.33 27.98 -2.13
CA PRO A 15 24.51 28.19 -3.32
C PRO A 15 23.92 26.84 -3.74
N TYR A 16 22.61 26.66 -3.59
CA TYR A 16 21.90 25.60 -4.31
C TYR A 16 22.00 25.95 -5.79
N ALA A 17 22.76 25.15 -6.53
CA ALA A 17 22.92 25.34 -7.95
C ALA A 17 21.58 25.02 -8.65
N ALA A 18 21.21 25.78 -9.69
CA ALA A 18 19.91 25.66 -10.36
C ALA A 18 19.71 24.28 -11.04
N ASP A 19 20.80 23.54 -11.24
CA ASP A 19 20.84 22.15 -11.73
C ASP A 19 20.63 21.10 -10.62
N ALA A 20 20.51 21.50 -9.35
CA ALA A 20 20.15 20.63 -8.23
C ALA A 20 18.64 20.33 -8.15
N LEU A 21 17.83 20.94 -9.02
CA LEU A 21 16.38 20.74 -9.05
C LEU A 21 16.04 19.38 -9.70
N SER A 22 15.51 18.49 -8.87
CA SER A 22 14.97 17.19 -9.27
C SER A 22 13.59 17.31 -9.90
N ASN A 23 13.13 16.25 -10.56
CA ASN A 23 11.75 16.16 -11.07
C ASN A 23 10.69 16.33 -9.97
N GLN A 24 11.06 16.12 -8.70
CA GLN A 24 10.15 16.26 -7.56
C GLN A 24 9.81 17.72 -7.23
N GLU A 25 10.73 18.65 -7.51
CA GLU A 25 10.55 20.08 -7.17
C GLU A 25 9.86 20.86 -8.28
N LYS A 26 9.93 20.38 -9.53
CA LYS A 26 9.38 21.08 -10.71
C LYS A 26 7.90 21.46 -10.60
N PRO A 27 6.98 20.58 -10.16
CA PRO A 27 5.56 20.95 -10.06
C PRO A 27 5.32 22.08 -9.06
N TRP A 28 6.06 22.08 -7.95
CA TRP A 28 5.96 23.09 -6.90
C TRP A 28 6.57 24.43 -7.30
N LEU A 29 7.62 24.41 -8.12
CA LEU A 29 8.15 25.64 -8.70
C LEU A 29 7.16 26.30 -9.66
N ALA A 30 6.47 25.52 -10.50
CA ALA A 30 5.39 26.05 -11.33
C ALA A 30 4.28 26.67 -10.46
N LEU A 31 3.92 26.05 -9.33
CA LEU A 31 2.94 26.63 -8.41
C LEU A 31 3.41 27.98 -7.85
N LEU A 32 4.68 28.09 -7.47
CA LEU A 32 5.24 29.31 -6.90
C LEU A 32 5.40 30.43 -7.93
N GLU A 33 5.86 30.10 -9.13
CA GLU A 33 6.23 31.08 -10.16
C GLU A 33 5.06 31.45 -11.08
N GLU A 34 4.22 30.48 -11.40
CA GLU A 34 3.13 30.60 -12.38
C GLU A 34 1.74 30.60 -11.74
N GLY A 35 1.63 30.20 -10.47
CA GLY A 35 0.37 30.12 -9.74
C GLY A 35 -0.50 28.92 -10.14
N ALA A 36 0.10 27.87 -10.70
CA ALA A 36 -0.54 26.61 -11.04
C ALA A 36 0.43 25.45 -10.81
N LEU A 37 -0.02 24.37 -10.16
CA LEU A 37 0.81 23.19 -10.03
C LEU A 37 1.08 22.59 -11.42
N GLY A 38 2.30 22.13 -11.66
CA GLY A 38 2.62 21.41 -12.89
C GLY A 38 1.83 20.10 -13.00
N GLU A 39 1.27 19.83 -14.18
CA GLU A 39 0.53 18.60 -14.43
C GLU A 39 1.46 17.39 -14.42
N ALA A 40 1.02 16.32 -13.76
CA ALA A 40 1.72 15.05 -13.71
C ALA A 40 1.06 14.03 -14.64
N ASP A 41 1.85 13.09 -15.15
CA ASP A 41 1.32 11.94 -15.90
C ASP A 41 0.52 11.04 -14.94
N PRO A 42 -0.77 10.75 -15.21
CA PRO A 42 -1.58 9.83 -14.40
C PRO A 42 -0.96 8.43 -14.21
N GLU A 43 -0.12 8.01 -15.16
CA GLU A 43 0.57 6.72 -15.13
C GLU A 43 1.90 6.74 -14.38
N GLU A 44 2.38 7.91 -13.97
CA GLU A 44 3.56 8.03 -13.12
C GLU A 44 3.16 8.16 -11.65
N GLU A 45 4.02 7.62 -10.76
CA GLU A 45 3.82 7.79 -9.33
C GLU A 45 4.01 9.27 -8.96
N PRO A 46 3.09 9.88 -8.19
CA PRO A 46 3.24 11.25 -7.73
C PRO A 46 4.48 11.38 -6.86
N LEU A 47 5.36 12.31 -7.21
CA LEU A 47 6.60 12.58 -6.50
C LEU A 47 6.52 13.90 -5.73
N GLY A 48 7.36 14.03 -4.70
CA GLY A 48 7.57 15.29 -3.99
C GLY A 48 6.32 15.80 -3.29
N TYR A 49 6.02 15.27 -2.09
CA TYR A 49 4.88 15.76 -1.31
C TYR A 49 5.29 16.99 -0.46
N MET A 50 4.51 18.07 -0.53
CA MET A 50 4.60 19.21 0.38
C MET A 50 3.34 19.28 1.23
N VAL A 51 3.49 19.49 2.55
CA VAL A 51 2.35 19.56 3.50
C VAL A 51 2.35 20.84 4.34
N GLN A 52 3.30 21.73 4.08
CA GLN A 52 3.44 23.01 4.77
C GLN A 52 2.22 23.92 4.48
N PRO A 53 1.66 24.63 5.49
CA PRO A 53 0.46 25.44 5.33
C PRO A 53 0.54 26.49 4.21
N GLU A 54 1.71 27.10 4.02
CA GLU A 54 1.93 28.13 3.00
C GLU A 54 1.75 27.58 1.58
N TRP A 55 2.18 26.35 1.35
CA TRP A 55 2.00 25.65 0.06
C TRP A 55 0.56 25.20 -0.15
N ARG A 56 -0.12 24.78 0.93
CA ARG A 56 -1.54 24.46 0.88
C ARG A 56 -2.36 25.70 0.49
N GLU A 57 -2.10 26.85 1.11
CA GLU A 57 -2.79 28.10 0.78
C GLU A 57 -2.60 28.49 -0.69
N LEU A 58 -1.38 28.37 -1.22
CA LEU A 58 -1.10 28.62 -2.64
C LEU A 58 -1.87 27.66 -3.56
N LEU A 59 -1.87 26.36 -3.24
CA LEU A 59 -2.54 25.35 -4.04
C LEU A 59 -4.07 25.51 -4.00
N GLU A 60 -4.64 25.82 -2.83
CA GLU A 60 -6.07 26.12 -2.68
C GLU A 60 -6.49 27.32 -3.51
N GLN A 61 -5.69 28.39 -3.51
CA GLN A 61 -5.95 29.57 -4.34
C GLN A 61 -5.87 29.26 -5.83
N ALA A 62 -4.88 28.48 -6.26
CA ALA A 62 -4.72 28.07 -7.65
C ALA A 62 -5.92 27.24 -8.14
N VAL A 63 -6.28 26.21 -7.37
CA VAL A 63 -7.40 25.31 -7.67
C VAL A 63 -8.74 26.06 -7.65
N ALA A 64 -9.00 26.93 -6.66
CA ALA A 64 -10.22 27.74 -6.59
C ALA A 64 -10.34 28.74 -7.76
N ALA A 65 -9.20 29.21 -8.30
CA ALA A 65 -9.16 30.05 -9.49
C ALA A 65 -9.24 29.24 -10.81
N GLY A 66 -9.38 27.91 -10.75
CA GLY A 66 -9.39 27.03 -11.91
C GLY A 66 -8.03 26.88 -12.62
N LYS A 67 -6.94 27.30 -11.96
CA LYS A 67 -5.59 27.21 -12.51
C LYS A 67 -4.94 25.91 -12.07
N GLY A 68 -4.69 25.00 -13.02
CA GLY A 68 -4.07 23.71 -12.71
C GLY A 68 -4.95 22.80 -11.85
N ALA A 69 -6.28 22.91 -11.94
CA ALA A 69 -7.23 22.05 -11.21
C ALA A 69 -7.37 20.65 -11.85
N HIS A 70 -6.24 20.01 -12.17
CA HIS A 70 -6.16 18.64 -12.69
C HIS A 70 -6.06 17.62 -11.53
N TRP A 71 -6.10 16.34 -11.88
CA TRP A 71 -6.12 15.23 -10.92
C TRP A 71 -5.00 15.32 -9.87
N SER A 72 -3.77 15.66 -10.25
CA SER A 72 -2.63 15.67 -9.31
C SER A 72 -2.67 16.86 -8.34
N ALA A 73 -3.19 18.03 -8.74
CA ALA A 73 -3.39 19.15 -7.83
C ALA A 73 -4.41 18.80 -6.74
N TRP A 74 -5.53 18.17 -7.13
CA TRP A 74 -6.53 17.65 -6.20
C TRP A 74 -5.97 16.54 -5.31
N LEU A 75 -5.14 15.65 -5.85
CA LEU A 75 -4.47 14.60 -5.07
C LEU A 75 -3.60 15.20 -3.96
N HIS A 76 -2.70 16.13 -4.30
CA HIS A 76 -1.80 16.78 -3.35
C HIS A 76 -2.57 17.61 -2.33
N LEU A 77 -3.60 18.34 -2.76
CA LEU A 77 -4.44 19.09 -1.85
C LEU A 77 -5.13 18.18 -0.82
N GLY A 78 -5.60 17.01 -1.25
CA GLY A 78 -6.16 16.01 -0.33
C GLY A 78 -5.15 15.52 0.71
N VAL A 79 -3.90 15.27 0.31
CA VAL A 79 -2.81 14.91 1.26
C VAL A 79 -2.52 16.04 2.25
N MET A 80 -2.46 17.29 1.76
CA MET A 80 -2.24 18.46 2.62
C MET A 80 -3.37 18.67 3.64
N ARG A 81 -4.61 18.46 3.22
CA ARG A 81 -5.79 18.56 4.10
C ARG A 81 -5.83 17.44 5.12
N TYR A 82 -5.53 16.21 4.70
CA TYR A 82 -5.42 15.06 5.59
C TYR A 82 -4.35 15.29 6.67
N TYR A 83 -3.16 15.78 6.29
CA TYR A 83 -2.09 16.12 7.24
C TYR A 83 -2.50 17.19 8.24
N ALA A 84 -3.38 18.10 7.84
CA ALA A 84 -3.95 19.13 8.69
C ALA A 84 -5.23 18.70 9.43
N GLU A 85 -5.52 17.39 9.45
CA GLU A 85 -6.68 16.77 10.10
C GLU A 85 -8.05 17.23 9.54
N ASP A 86 -8.07 17.85 8.35
CA ASP A 86 -9.29 18.13 7.58
C ASP A 86 -9.66 16.91 6.74
N PHE A 87 -10.13 15.85 7.40
CA PHE A 87 -10.48 14.58 6.76
C PHE A 87 -11.62 14.71 5.73
N ALA A 88 -12.61 15.55 6.02
CA ALA A 88 -13.71 15.80 5.11
C ALA A 88 -13.24 16.52 3.84
N GLY A 89 -12.41 17.56 3.99
CA GLY A 89 -11.82 18.26 2.85
C GLY A 89 -10.81 17.43 2.08
N ALA A 90 -10.11 16.50 2.75
CA ALA A 90 -9.23 15.52 2.12
C ALA A 90 -10.01 14.54 1.24
N LYS A 91 -11.10 13.97 1.78
CA LYS A 91 -12.00 13.09 1.03
C LYS A 91 -12.52 13.78 -0.22
N GLN A 92 -13.08 14.98 -0.07
CA GLN A 92 -13.60 15.76 -1.20
C GLN A 92 -12.52 15.98 -2.27
N ALA A 93 -11.31 16.38 -1.86
CA ALA A 93 -10.22 16.60 -2.81
C ALA A 93 -9.82 15.33 -3.56
N TRP A 94 -9.79 14.16 -2.90
CA TRP A 94 -9.51 12.89 -3.58
C TRP A 94 -10.66 12.42 -4.48
N GLU A 95 -11.91 12.70 -4.14
CA GLU A 95 -13.06 12.46 -5.02
C GLU A 95 -12.99 13.34 -6.28
N GLU A 96 -12.66 14.62 -6.15
CA GLU A 96 -12.42 15.52 -7.29
C GLU A 96 -11.23 15.06 -8.14
N SER A 97 -10.17 14.55 -7.50
CA SER A 97 -9.02 13.96 -8.20
C SER A 97 -9.45 12.79 -9.09
N LEU A 98 -10.23 11.84 -8.54
CA LEU A 98 -10.76 10.70 -9.29
C LEU A 98 -11.75 11.11 -10.39
N ALA A 99 -12.56 12.13 -10.15
CA ALA A 99 -13.48 12.66 -11.15
C ALA A 99 -12.74 13.31 -12.33
N ALA A 100 -11.60 13.95 -12.07
CA ALA A 100 -10.74 14.53 -13.11
C ALA A 100 -9.97 13.45 -13.89
N CYS A 101 -9.39 12.48 -13.19
CA CYS A 101 -8.73 11.33 -13.80
C CYS A 101 -8.70 10.17 -12.80
N GLU A 102 -9.18 9.00 -13.21
CA GLU A 102 -9.06 7.81 -12.37
C GLU A 102 -7.59 7.42 -12.22
N THR A 103 -7.09 7.43 -10.99
CA THR A 103 -5.72 7.01 -10.65
C THR A 103 -5.73 6.10 -9.42
N PRO A 104 -4.74 5.19 -9.29
CA PRO A 104 -4.67 4.31 -8.12
C PRO A 104 -4.36 5.06 -6.82
N TRP A 105 -3.74 6.25 -6.91
CA TRP A 105 -3.22 7.02 -5.76
C TRP A 105 -4.33 7.63 -4.92
N ALA A 106 -5.25 8.38 -5.57
CA ALA A 106 -6.40 8.96 -4.88
C ALA A 106 -7.32 7.86 -4.33
N ARG A 107 -7.47 6.76 -5.07
CA ARG A 107 -8.26 5.60 -4.65
C ARG A 107 -7.66 4.92 -3.41
N ARG A 108 -6.33 4.72 -3.38
CA ARG A 108 -5.62 4.19 -2.20
C ARG A 108 -5.79 5.12 -1.00
N ASN A 109 -5.72 6.44 -1.18
CA ASN A 109 -5.91 7.38 -0.07
C ASN A 109 -7.34 7.35 0.48
N LEU A 110 -8.35 7.25 -0.39
CA LEU A 110 -9.73 7.04 0.05
C LEU A 110 -9.90 5.70 0.79
N ALA A 111 -9.18 4.64 0.38
CA ALA A 111 -9.20 3.36 1.06
C ALA A 111 -8.63 3.46 2.49
N VAL A 112 -7.53 4.20 2.66
CA VAL A 112 -6.95 4.49 3.99
C VAL A 112 -7.95 5.25 4.86
N LEU A 113 -8.55 6.32 4.33
CA LEU A 113 -9.52 7.10 5.10
C LEU A 113 -10.77 6.28 5.47
N ALA A 114 -11.28 5.47 4.53
CA ALA A 114 -12.39 4.57 4.80
C ALA A 114 -12.05 3.54 5.90
N ARG A 115 -10.82 3.01 5.92
CA ARG A 115 -10.34 2.13 6.99
C ARG A 115 -10.31 2.84 8.34
N GLU A 116 -9.81 4.06 8.41
CA GLU A 116 -9.74 4.84 9.66
C GLU A 116 -11.12 5.19 10.23
N GLU A 117 -12.11 5.35 9.34
CA GLU A 117 -13.51 5.56 9.70
C GLU A 117 -14.29 4.25 9.89
N GLU A 118 -13.60 3.11 10.00
CA GLU A 118 -14.19 1.77 10.20
C GLU A 118 -15.17 1.34 9.09
N ARG A 119 -15.08 1.95 7.91
CA ARG A 119 -15.83 1.59 6.69
C ARG A 119 -15.10 0.47 5.94
N THR A 120 -14.97 -0.68 6.59
CA THR A 120 -14.15 -1.82 6.14
C THR A 120 -14.47 -2.29 4.72
N GLU A 121 -15.75 -2.42 4.38
CA GLU A 121 -16.17 -2.89 3.05
C GLU A 121 -15.75 -1.93 1.94
N GLU A 122 -15.98 -0.64 2.14
CA GLU A 122 -15.63 0.39 1.17
C GLU A 122 -14.10 0.47 0.99
N ALA A 123 -13.35 0.40 2.10
CA ALA A 123 -11.89 0.37 2.05
C ALA A 123 -11.38 -0.81 1.22
N GLY A 124 -11.97 -2.00 1.38
CA GLY A 124 -11.62 -3.20 0.61
C GLY A 124 -11.86 -3.01 -0.88
N ASP A 125 -13.03 -2.50 -1.25
CA ASP A 125 -13.39 -2.26 -2.66
C ASP A 125 -12.46 -1.22 -3.32
N LEU A 126 -12.11 -0.16 -2.59
CA LEU A 126 -11.18 0.87 -3.05
C LEU A 126 -9.76 0.31 -3.24
N TYR A 127 -9.26 -0.49 -2.30
CA TYR A 127 -7.95 -1.15 -2.44
C TYR A 127 -7.90 -2.12 -3.62
N VAL A 128 -8.93 -2.98 -3.78
CA VAL A 128 -9.03 -3.92 -4.89
C VAL A 128 -9.02 -3.18 -6.23
N ALA A 129 -9.81 -2.12 -6.36
CA ALA A 129 -9.86 -1.32 -7.57
C ALA A 129 -8.53 -0.56 -7.83
N ALA A 130 -7.84 -0.09 -6.79
CA ALA A 130 -6.52 0.53 -6.94
C ALA A 130 -5.48 -0.47 -7.46
N VAL A 131 -5.41 -1.68 -6.91
CA VAL A 131 -4.49 -2.74 -7.37
C VAL A 131 -4.83 -3.19 -8.79
N ARG A 132 -6.11 -3.31 -9.15
CA ARG A 132 -6.51 -3.66 -10.53
C ARG A 132 -6.03 -2.64 -11.55
N GLN A 133 -6.04 -1.35 -11.19
CA GLN A 133 -5.53 -0.30 -12.07
C GLN A 133 -4.00 -0.33 -12.16
N ARG A 134 -3.30 -0.71 -11.08
CA ARG A 134 -1.83 -0.76 -11.04
C ARG A 134 -1.29 -2.07 -10.49
N SER A 135 -1.47 -3.14 -11.25
CA SER A 135 -1.17 -4.51 -10.82
C SER A 135 0.31 -4.85 -10.74
N ASN A 136 1.18 -3.98 -11.25
CA ASN A 136 2.63 -4.10 -11.19
C ASN A 136 3.27 -3.39 -9.98
N LEU A 137 2.48 -2.69 -9.14
CA LEU A 137 2.99 -1.96 -7.99
C LEU A 137 3.00 -2.83 -6.73
N PHE A 138 4.16 -3.41 -6.42
CA PHE A 138 4.33 -4.32 -5.29
C PHE A 138 3.89 -3.74 -3.93
N PRO A 139 4.28 -2.51 -3.51
CA PRO A 139 3.86 -1.97 -2.22
C PRO A 139 2.34 -1.86 -2.05
N LEU A 140 1.63 -1.47 -3.11
CA LEU A 140 0.17 -1.36 -3.12
C LEU A 140 -0.50 -2.74 -2.99
N ALA A 141 0.03 -3.75 -3.69
CA ALA A 141 -0.47 -5.13 -3.57
C ALA A 141 -0.27 -5.69 -2.15
N VAL A 142 0.89 -5.44 -1.53
CA VAL A 142 1.15 -5.86 -0.13
C VAL A 142 0.21 -5.17 0.85
N GLU A 143 0.01 -3.85 0.71
CA GLU A 143 -0.92 -3.08 1.55
C GLU A 143 -2.36 -3.62 1.43
N CYS A 144 -2.84 -3.83 0.20
CA CYS A 144 -4.16 -4.39 -0.09
C CYS A 144 -4.34 -5.80 0.50
N GLY A 145 -3.41 -6.72 0.24
CA GLY A 145 -3.52 -8.10 0.74
C GLY A 145 -3.52 -8.19 2.27
N ARG A 146 -2.72 -7.36 2.94
CA ARG A 146 -2.75 -7.25 4.41
C ARG A 146 -4.10 -6.76 4.91
N PHE A 147 -4.62 -5.69 4.29
CA PHE A 147 -5.92 -5.14 4.66
C PHE A 147 -7.04 -6.16 4.47
N LEU A 148 -7.10 -6.84 3.32
CA LEU A 148 -8.16 -7.81 3.03
C LEU A 148 -8.13 -9.00 4.00
N LEU A 149 -6.94 -9.45 4.41
CA LEU A 149 -6.81 -10.50 5.44
C LEU A 149 -7.28 -10.02 6.82
N GLU A 150 -6.94 -8.79 7.22
CA GLU A 150 -7.41 -8.18 8.47
C GLU A 150 -8.94 -7.99 8.47
N ALA A 151 -9.49 -7.66 7.31
CA ALA A 151 -10.93 -7.47 7.07
C ALA A 151 -11.72 -8.77 6.87
N GLU A 152 -11.11 -9.95 7.05
CA GLU A 152 -11.71 -11.27 6.80
C GLU A 152 -12.20 -11.50 5.35
N ARG A 153 -11.72 -10.69 4.40
CA ARG A 153 -12.00 -10.76 2.96
C ARG A 153 -10.95 -11.58 2.21
N ALA A 154 -10.60 -12.74 2.76
CA ALA A 154 -9.53 -13.59 2.23
C ALA A 154 -9.79 -14.04 0.78
N GLN A 155 -11.05 -14.33 0.41
CA GLN A 155 -11.39 -14.74 -0.95
C GLN A 155 -11.09 -13.65 -1.99
N ASP A 156 -11.36 -12.38 -1.65
CA ASP A 156 -11.09 -11.26 -2.56
C ASP A 156 -9.60 -11.10 -2.85
N TRP A 157 -8.75 -11.38 -1.86
CA TRP A 157 -7.30 -11.40 -2.07
C TRP A 157 -6.89 -12.53 -3.01
N LEU A 158 -7.43 -13.74 -2.83
CA LEU A 158 -7.13 -14.88 -3.70
C LEU A 158 -7.53 -14.61 -5.16
N ASP A 159 -8.70 -14.02 -5.37
CA ASP A 159 -9.21 -13.63 -6.68
C ASP A 159 -8.34 -12.55 -7.32
N LEU A 160 -7.92 -11.55 -6.54
CA LEU A 160 -7.06 -10.47 -7.02
C LEU A 160 -5.67 -10.97 -7.46
N VAL A 161 -5.07 -11.86 -6.67
CA VAL A 161 -3.79 -12.50 -7.00
C VAL A 161 -3.87 -13.32 -8.29
N GLU A 162 -4.97 -14.04 -8.50
CA GLU A 162 -5.13 -14.89 -9.67
C GLU A 162 -5.46 -14.10 -10.94
N GLN A 163 -6.34 -13.10 -10.83
CA GLN A 163 -6.95 -12.45 -11.98
C GLN A 163 -6.25 -11.15 -12.40
N SER A 164 -5.50 -10.50 -11.50
CA SER A 164 -5.02 -9.13 -11.71
C SER A 164 -3.51 -8.95 -11.59
N LEU A 165 -2.86 -9.58 -10.59
CA LEU A 165 -1.42 -9.36 -10.35
C LEU A 165 -0.55 -9.94 -11.46
N VAL A 166 0.47 -9.17 -11.88
CA VAL A 166 1.45 -9.60 -12.88
C VAL A 166 2.57 -10.46 -12.27
N GLU A 167 3.22 -11.28 -13.09
CA GLU A 167 4.16 -12.32 -12.63
C GLU A 167 5.29 -11.86 -11.69
N PRO A 168 5.95 -10.70 -11.90
CA PRO A 168 6.97 -10.24 -10.96
C PRO A 168 6.42 -9.90 -9.56
N VAL A 169 5.17 -9.45 -9.48
CA VAL A 169 4.51 -9.13 -8.20
C VAL A 169 3.93 -10.41 -7.60
N ARG A 170 3.22 -11.21 -8.41
CA ARG A 170 2.57 -12.46 -7.98
C ARG A 170 3.54 -13.47 -7.38
N SER A 171 4.75 -13.59 -7.96
CA SER A 171 5.77 -14.54 -7.49
C SER A 171 6.61 -14.02 -6.33
N ALA A 172 6.45 -12.75 -5.91
CA ALA A 172 7.18 -12.20 -4.79
C ALA A 172 6.82 -12.93 -3.48
N GLY A 173 7.82 -13.29 -2.67
CA GLY A 173 7.61 -14.12 -1.48
C GLY A 173 6.59 -13.55 -0.49
N ARG A 174 6.54 -12.22 -0.32
CA ARG A 174 5.53 -11.56 0.50
C ARG A 174 4.11 -11.78 -0.02
N ILE A 175 3.90 -11.70 -1.34
CA ILE A 175 2.60 -11.92 -1.98
C ILE A 175 2.19 -13.38 -1.84
N ARG A 176 3.13 -14.32 -2.06
CA ARG A 176 2.92 -15.77 -1.85
C ARG A 176 2.56 -16.10 -0.40
N LEU A 177 3.19 -15.46 0.58
CA LEU A 177 2.83 -15.63 2.00
C LEU A 177 1.40 -15.16 2.30
N LEU A 178 1.01 -13.97 1.81
CA LEU A 178 -0.35 -13.46 1.98
C LEU A 178 -1.38 -14.37 1.29
N GLU A 179 -1.06 -14.89 0.10
CA GLU A 179 -1.88 -15.87 -0.61
C GLU A 179 -2.05 -17.17 0.20
N GLY A 180 -0.98 -17.67 0.82
CA GLY A 180 -1.05 -18.87 1.68
C GLY A 180 -1.90 -18.64 2.93
N GLN A 181 -1.78 -17.47 3.55
CA GLN A 181 -2.62 -17.08 4.70
C GLN A 181 -4.09 -16.99 4.30
N ALA A 182 -4.40 -16.40 3.14
CA ALA A 182 -5.76 -16.30 2.64
C ALA A 182 -6.34 -17.67 2.26
N ALA A 183 -5.56 -18.51 1.59
CA ALA A 183 -5.94 -19.89 1.26
C ALA A 183 -6.28 -20.68 2.53
N LEU A 184 -5.47 -20.55 3.58
CA LEU A 184 -5.74 -21.18 4.86
C LEU A 184 -6.99 -20.62 5.57
N ALA A 185 -7.29 -19.34 5.40
CA ALA A 185 -8.48 -18.72 5.97
C ALA A 185 -9.76 -19.27 5.32
N VAL A 186 -9.76 -19.52 4.01
CA VAL A 186 -10.91 -20.09 3.28
C VAL A 186 -10.95 -21.63 3.27
N GLY A 187 -9.92 -22.29 3.81
CA GLY A 187 -9.84 -23.75 3.87
C GLY A 187 -9.35 -24.44 2.59
N ASP A 188 -8.69 -23.70 1.69
CA ASP A 188 -8.05 -24.23 0.49
C ASP A 188 -6.68 -24.83 0.83
N PHE A 189 -6.72 -26.03 1.44
CA PHE A 189 -5.52 -26.74 1.89
C PHE A 189 -4.57 -27.10 0.75
N ASP A 190 -5.08 -27.41 -0.45
CA ASP A 190 -4.26 -27.76 -1.60
C ASP A 190 -3.40 -26.57 -2.05
N ARG A 191 -3.98 -25.36 -2.06
CA ARG A 191 -3.25 -24.13 -2.38
C ARG A 191 -2.21 -23.78 -1.32
N VAL A 192 -2.51 -23.98 -0.04
CA VAL A 192 -1.54 -23.80 1.05
C VAL A 192 -0.36 -24.75 0.91
N GLU A 193 -0.62 -26.04 0.67
CA GLU A 193 0.42 -27.07 0.50
C GLU A 193 1.34 -26.76 -0.69
N LYS A 194 0.76 -26.32 -1.82
CA LYS A 194 1.54 -25.87 -2.98
C LYS A 194 2.47 -24.72 -2.62
N ILE A 195 1.98 -23.70 -1.91
CA ILE A 195 2.78 -22.53 -1.51
C ILE A 195 3.91 -22.92 -0.55
N LEU A 196 3.62 -23.76 0.45
CA LEU A 196 4.61 -24.20 1.44
C LEU A 196 5.69 -25.14 0.85
N SER A 197 5.40 -25.77 -0.29
CA SER A 197 6.37 -26.59 -1.03
C SER A 197 7.39 -25.75 -1.82
N GLU A 198 7.13 -24.46 -2.03
CA GLU A 198 8.02 -23.54 -2.73
C GLU A 198 9.13 -23.03 -1.80
N ASN A 199 10.31 -22.78 -2.36
CA ASN A 199 11.39 -22.12 -1.63
C ASN A 199 11.22 -20.60 -1.73
N LEU A 200 10.36 -20.06 -0.87
CA LEU A 200 10.01 -18.64 -0.85
C LEU A 200 11.09 -17.82 -0.14
N VAL A 201 11.50 -16.71 -0.75
CA VAL A 201 12.38 -15.72 -0.10
C VAL A 201 11.54 -14.50 0.27
N ILE A 202 11.50 -14.16 1.56
CA ILE A 202 10.71 -13.02 2.09
C ILE A 202 11.68 -12.03 2.73
N ASP A 203 12.14 -11.06 1.94
CA ASP A 203 13.19 -10.11 2.34
C ASP A 203 12.73 -9.08 3.39
N ASP A 204 11.43 -8.88 3.57
CA ASP A 204 10.85 -7.81 4.39
C ASP A 204 10.13 -8.33 5.66
N LEU A 205 10.41 -9.56 6.11
CA LEU A 205 9.75 -10.15 7.28
C LEU A 205 10.15 -9.41 8.57
N ARG A 206 9.16 -8.78 9.21
CA ARG A 206 9.35 -8.07 10.50
C ARG A 206 9.14 -9.00 11.68
N GLU A 207 9.81 -8.70 12.79
CA GLU A 207 9.58 -9.39 14.07
C GLU A 207 8.10 -9.25 14.49
N GLY A 208 7.43 -10.38 14.76
CA GLY A 208 6.01 -10.43 15.13
C GLY A 208 5.02 -10.65 13.98
N GLU A 209 5.45 -10.61 12.72
CA GLU A 209 4.60 -11.03 11.60
C GLU A 209 4.44 -12.56 11.59
N ARG A 210 3.28 -13.06 11.14
CA ARG A 210 3.06 -14.51 10.95
C ARG A 210 4.01 -15.03 9.87
N SER A 211 5.06 -15.73 10.29
CA SER A 211 6.06 -16.33 9.42
C SER A 211 5.52 -17.54 8.65
N LEU A 212 6.29 -18.02 7.66
CA LEU A 212 6.00 -19.28 6.97
C LEU A 212 5.95 -20.48 7.93
N SER A 213 6.75 -20.46 9.00
CA SER A 213 6.71 -21.48 10.05
C SER A 213 5.39 -21.45 10.85
N HIS A 214 4.83 -20.27 11.11
CA HIS A 214 3.49 -20.17 11.72
C HIS A 214 2.41 -20.67 10.76
N LEU A 215 2.49 -20.29 9.48
CA LEU A 215 1.55 -20.77 8.47
C LEU A 215 1.58 -22.30 8.34
N TRP A 216 2.77 -22.92 8.40
CA TRP A 216 2.97 -24.37 8.39
C TRP A 216 2.22 -25.07 9.54
N PHE A 217 2.37 -24.56 10.76
CA PHE A 217 1.67 -25.15 11.91
C PHE A 217 0.16 -24.93 11.84
N GLU A 218 -0.31 -23.70 11.57
CA GLU A 218 -1.75 -23.43 11.45
C GLU A 218 -2.40 -24.28 10.35
N PHE A 219 -1.67 -24.55 9.26
CA PHE A 219 -2.10 -25.45 8.19
C PHE A 219 -2.35 -26.87 8.70
N HIS A 220 -1.36 -27.49 9.35
CA HIS A 220 -1.50 -28.85 9.87
C HIS A 220 -2.52 -28.94 11.00
N GLU A 221 -2.62 -27.92 11.87
CA GLU A 221 -3.65 -27.83 12.91
C GLU A 221 -5.06 -27.84 12.31
N LYS A 222 -5.32 -26.98 11.32
CA LYS A 222 -6.64 -26.91 10.65
C LYS A 222 -6.94 -28.15 9.82
N LYS A 223 -5.95 -28.71 9.12
CA LYS A 223 -6.10 -29.91 8.29
C LYS A 223 -6.49 -31.11 9.16
N LEU A 224 -5.73 -31.41 10.22
CA LEU A 224 -6.05 -32.52 11.14
C LEU A 224 -7.36 -32.30 11.88
N SER A 225 -7.64 -31.07 12.35
CA SER A 225 -8.90 -30.74 13.00
C SER A 225 -10.10 -31.06 12.10
N THR A 226 -9.99 -30.72 10.81
CA THR A 226 -11.05 -30.98 9.81
C THR A 226 -11.16 -32.47 9.47
N GLU A 227 -10.04 -33.16 9.26
CA GLU A 227 -10.01 -34.58 8.87
C GLU A 227 -10.46 -35.52 10.01
N GLU A 228 -10.04 -35.24 11.24
CA GLU A 228 -10.32 -36.09 12.40
C GLU A 228 -11.53 -35.62 13.22
N GLY A 229 -12.08 -34.43 12.94
CA GLY A 229 -13.20 -33.85 13.67
C GLY A 229 -12.88 -33.48 15.13
N ILE A 230 -11.63 -33.11 15.40
CA ILE A 230 -11.12 -32.77 16.73
C ILE A 230 -10.92 -31.25 16.88
N PRO A 231 -11.10 -30.67 18.08
CA PRO A 231 -10.84 -29.24 18.28
C PRO A 231 -9.34 -28.92 18.21
N ILE A 232 -9.01 -27.69 17.78
CA ILE A 232 -7.63 -27.17 17.85
C ILE A 232 -7.34 -26.73 19.29
N ASP A 233 -6.87 -27.66 20.11
CA ASP A 233 -6.43 -27.45 21.50
C ASP A 233 -4.90 -27.59 21.64
N ASP A 234 -4.40 -27.37 22.86
CA ASP A 234 -2.96 -27.47 23.14
C ASP A 234 -2.42 -28.88 22.85
N ALA A 235 -3.24 -29.93 23.00
CA ALA A 235 -2.83 -31.30 22.71
C ALA A 235 -2.64 -31.52 21.19
N LEU A 236 -3.55 -30.99 20.36
CA LEU A 236 -3.38 -31.02 18.91
C LEU A 236 -2.17 -30.19 18.46
N LYS A 237 -1.98 -29.00 19.02
CA LYS A 237 -0.82 -28.15 18.70
C LYS A 237 0.51 -28.84 19.01
N GLU A 238 0.63 -29.48 20.17
CA GLU A 238 1.83 -30.25 20.52
C GLU A 238 2.00 -31.50 19.65
N ARG A 239 0.90 -32.16 19.27
CA ARG A 239 0.93 -33.26 18.29
C ARG A 239 1.45 -32.78 16.93
N VAL A 240 0.94 -31.66 16.42
CA VAL A 240 1.36 -31.07 15.14
C VAL A 240 2.85 -30.73 15.16
N LYS A 241 3.35 -30.09 16.22
CA LYS A 241 4.80 -29.79 16.35
C LYS A 241 5.68 -31.04 16.31
N LYS A 242 5.17 -32.16 16.84
CA LYS A 242 5.89 -33.45 16.89
C LYS A 242 5.81 -34.21 15.56
N GLU A 243 4.65 -34.24 14.91
CA GLU A 243 4.41 -34.99 13.68
C GLU A 243 4.88 -34.25 12.43
N PHE A 244 4.82 -32.92 12.44
CA PHE A 244 5.12 -32.05 11.30
C PHE A 244 6.16 -30.98 11.69
N PRO A 245 7.43 -31.35 11.93
CA PRO A 245 8.48 -30.37 12.17
C PRO A 245 8.61 -29.41 10.98
N VAL A 246 8.93 -28.15 11.26
CA VAL A 246 9.08 -27.12 10.23
C VAL A 246 10.24 -27.50 9.30
N PRO A 247 10.02 -27.58 7.98
CA PRO A 247 11.10 -27.77 7.00
C PRO A 247 12.14 -26.65 7.07
N GLU A 248 13.41 -26.97 6.82
CA GLU A 248 14.53 -26.00 6.90
C GLU A 248 14.30 -24.75 6.03
N HIS A 249 13.74 -24.91 4.82
CA HIS A 249 13.46 -23.79 3.92
C HIS A 249 12.33 -22.87 4.39
N LEU A 250 11.58 -23.26 5.41
CA LEU A 250 10.52 -22.45 6.03
C LEU A 250 10.94 -21.91 7.41
N ASP A 251 12.14 -22.28 7.90
CA ASP A 251 12.65 -21.87 9.21
C ASP A 251 13.60 -20.67 9.10
N PHE A 252 13.00 -19.48 9.01
CA PHE A 252 13.72 -18.21 8.96
C PHE A 252 14.36 -17.79 10.30
N ARG A 253 14.15 -18.56 11.38
CA ARG A 253 14.83 -18.30 12.66
C ARG A 253 16.29 -18.75 12.63
N MET A 254 16.65 -19.60 11.68
CA MET A 254 18.00 -20.15 11.50
C MET A 254 18.87 -19.32 10.53
N SER A 255 18.31 -18.30 9.88
CA SER A 255 18.96 -17.54 8.80
C SER A 255 19.76 -16.31 9.27
N ASN A 256 19.92 -16.11 10.58
CA ASN A 256 20.58 -14.95 11.19
C ASN A 256 21.95 -15.28 11.83
N ASP A 257 22.64 -16.31 11.34
CA ASP A 257 24.04 -16.62 11.70
C ASP A 257 25.05 -16.12 10.65
#